data_AF-X1VBF0-F1
#
_entry.id   AF-X1VBF0-F1
#
_cell.length_a   1.000
_cell.length_b   1.000
_cell.length_c   1.000
_cell.angle_alpha   90.00
_cell.angle_beta   90.00
_cell.angle_gamma   90.00
#
_symmetry.space_group_name_H-M   'P 1'
#
loop_
_entity.id
_entity.type
_entity.pdbx_description
1 polymer ?
#
loop_
_entity_poly.entity_id
_entity_poly.type
_entity_poly.pdbx_seq_one_letter_code
_entity_poly.pdbx_strand_id
1 'polypeptide(L)' 'KVGTWTILVGLFIHPEGSIAVAAYGGVLCVVAAELVPTFSNFAVASFSKV' A
#
# COMPACT_ATOMS: atom_id res chain seq x y z
N LYS A 1 -1.26 -6.67 -5.03
CA LYS A 1 -2.58 -6.03 -5.29
C LYS A 1 -2.56 -4.62 -4.73
N VAL A 2 -3.10 -3.66 -5.48
CA VAL A 2 -3.27 -2.27 -5.01
C VAL A 2 -4.13 -2.27 -3.75
N GLY A 3 -3.73 -1.50 -2.76
CA GLY A 3 -4.43 -1.38 -1.50
C GLY A 3 -3.50 -1.28 -0.29
N THR A 4 -4.12 -1.14 0.88
CA THR A 4 -3.45 -1.08 2.17
C THR A 4 -3.31 -2.49 2.73
N TRP A 5 -2.09 -2.86 3.08
CA TRP A 5 -1.79 -4.14 3.69
C TRP A 5 -1.57 -3.94 5.18
N THR A 6 -2.30 -4.68 6.00
CA THR A 6 -2.26 -4.58 7.46
C THR A 6 -1.97 -5.94 8.06
N ILE A 7 -1.29 -5.94 9.21
CA ILE A 7 -1.16 -7.11 10.06
C ILE A 7 -2.05 -6.96 11.30
N LEU A 8 -2.61 -8.08 11.77
CA LEU A 8 -3.35 -8.15 13.01
C LEU A 8 -2.94 -9.42 13.77
N VAL A 9 -2.57 -9.24 15.04
CA VAL A 9 -2.13 -10.31 15.93
C VAL A 9 -2.96 -10.25 17.20
N GLY A 10 -3.66 -11.33 17.52
CA GLY A 10 -4.44 -11.49 18.74
C GLY A 10 -3.72 -12.38 19.75
N LEU A 11 -3.74 -11.99 21.02
CA LEU A 11 -3.34 -12.82 22.15
C LEU A 11 -4.58 -13.41 22.82
N PHE A 12 -4.58 -14.74 22.99
CA PHE A 12 -5.69 -15.50 23.56
C PHE A 12 -5.23 -16.27 24.79
N ILE A 13 -6.15 -16.48 25.74
CA ILE A 13 -5.89 -17.32 26.92
C ILE A 13 -6.05 -18.79 26.52
N HIS A 14 -5.09 -19.62 26.94
CA HIS A 14 -5.07 -21.08 26.76
C HIS A 14 -5.73 -21.81 27.96
N PRO A 15 -6.32 -23.03 27.82
CA PRO A 15 -6.55 -23.81 26.61
C PRO A 15 -7.85 -23.39 25.93
N GLU A 16 -7.68 -22.48 24.98
CA GLU A 16 -8.69 -21.98 24.04
C GLU A 16 -9.97 -21.39 24.66
N GLY A 17 -9.96 -20.07 24.85
CA GLY A 17 -11.15 -19.28 25.18
C GLY A 17 -11.43 -18.20 24.13
N SER A 18 -12.72 -17.96 23.86
CA SER A 18 -13.30 -16.98 22.92
C SER A 18 -12.98 -15.50 23.20
N ILE A 19 -12.09 -15.23 24.17
CA ILE A 19 -11.82 -13.90 24.71
C ILE A 19 -10.37 -13.54 24.40
N ALA A 20 -10.19 -12.57 23.50
CA ALA A 20 -8.90 -11.96 23.23
C ALA A 20 -8.54 -11.01 24.39
N VAL A 21 -7.36 -11.22 24.98
CA VAL A 21 -6.84 -10.36 26.07
C VAL A 21 -6.09 -9.15 25.55
N ALA A 22 -5.54 -9.24 24.33
CA ALA A 22 -4.95 -8.11 23.64
C ALA A 22 -4.99 -8.35 22.13
N ALA A 23 -5.02 -7.26 21.39
CA ALA A 23 -4.84 -7.27 19.95
C ALA A 23 -3.90 -6.14 19.54
N TYR A 24 -2.98 -6.44 18.65
CA TYR A 24 -2.03 -5.50 18.08
C TYR A 24 -2.19 -5.51 16.57
N GLY A 25 -2.17 -4.34 15.96
CA GLY A 25 -2.27 -4.23 14.52
C GLY A 25 -1.55 -2.99 13.99
N GLY A 26 -1.26 -3.02 12.70
CA GLY A 26 -0.57 -1.93 12.04
C GLY A 26 -0.64 -2.03 10.52
N VAL A 27 -0.48 -0.89 9.87
CA VAL A 27 -0.28 -0.80 8.43
C VAL A 27 1.15 -1.19 8.12
N LEU A 28 1.34 -2.20 7.26
CA LEU A 28 2.65 -2.62 6.79
C LEU A 28 3.11 -1.73 5.64
N CYS A 29 2.24 -1.57 4.64
CA CYS A 29 2.51 -0.74 3.47
C CYS A 29 1.21 -0.37 2.75
N VAL A 30 1.31 0.64 1.88
CA VAL A 30 0.28 1.03 0.92
C VAL A 30 0.84 0.81 -0.47
N VAL A 31 0.21 -0.07 -1.24
CA VAL A 31 0.56 -0.30 -2.64
C VAL A 31 -0.37 0.55 -3.49
N ALA A 32 0.16 1.61 -4.10
CA ALA A 32 -0.56 2.41 -5.07
C ALA A 32 -0.64 1.70 -6.43
N ALA A 33 -1.66 2.00 -7.23
CA ALA A 33 -1.62 1.67 -8.65
C ALA A 33 -0.49 2.48 -9.30
N GLU A 34 0.23 1.84 -10.23
CA GLU A 34 1.30 2.47 -11.00
C GLU A 34 0.82 3.84 -11.50
N LEU A 35 1.61 4.89 -11.21
CA LEU A 35 1.36 6.21 -11.76
C LEU A 35 1.49 6.05 -13.28
N VAL A 36 0.38 6.06 -14.00
CA VAL A 36 0.38 6.25 -15.45
C VAL A 36 1.29 7.47 -15.68
N PRO A 37 2.44 7.34 -16.36
CA PRO A 37 3.32 8.47 -16.53
C PRO A 37 2.55 9.50 -17.34
N THR A 38 2.09 10.55 -16.66
CA THR A 38 1.52 11.72 -17.31
C THR A 38 2.71 12.44 -17.93
N PHE A 39 3.14 12.01 -19.12
CA PHE A 39 4.00 12.81 -19.99
C PHE A 39 3.18 14.01 -20.51
N SER A 40 2.66 14.84 -19.61
CA SER A 40 1.95 16.08 -19.96
C SER A 40 2.90 17.14 -20.53
N ASN A 41 4.21 16.94 -20.40
CA ASN A 41 5.24 17.89 -20.78
C ASN A 41 6.17 17.42 -21.91
N PHE A 42 5.89 16.31 -22.60
CA PHE A 42 6.68 15.94 -23.78
C PHE A 42 6.14 16.65 -25.03
N ALA A 43 6.29 17.97 -25.08
CA ALA A 43 6.11 18.75 -26.29
C ALA A 43 7.49 19.07 -26.87
N VAL A 44 7.73 18.71 -28.13
CA VAL A 44 8.93 19.15 -28.86
C VAL A 44 8.84 20.66 -29.02
N ALA A 45 9.61 21.41 -28.23
CA ALA A 45 9.54 22.88 -28.19
C ALA A 45 10.16 23.54 -29.44
N SER A 46 11.06 22.86 -30.16
CA SER A 46 11.60 23.35 -31.43
C SER A 46 12.24 22.23 -32.24
N PHE A 47 12.01 22.24 -33.55
CA PHE A 47 12.70 21.41 -34.54
C PHE A 47 13.57 22.31 -35.42
N SER A 48 14.85 21.98 -35.54
CA SER A 48 15.79 22.62 -36.48
C SER A 48 16.24 21.55 -37.47
N LYS A 49 16.01 21.80 -38.76
CA LYS A 49 16.54 20.99 -39.84
C LYS A 49 17.92 21.54 -40.21
N VAL A 50 18.94 20.69 -40.11
CA VAL A 50 20.28 20.95 -40.67
C VAL A 50 20.20 20.90 -42.20
#